data_AF-A0A954WTM1-F1
#
_entry.id   AF-A0A954WTM1-F1
#
_cell.length_a   1.000
_cell.length_b   1.000
_cell.length_c   1.000
_cell.angle_alpha   90.00
_cell.angle_beta   90.00
_cell.angle_gamma   90.00
#
_symmetry.space_group_name_H-M   'P 1'
#
loop_
_entity.id
_entity.type
_entity.pdbx_description
1 polymer ?
#
loop_
_entity_poly.entity_id
_entity_poly.type
_entity_poly.pdbx_seq_one_letter_code
_entity_poly.pdbx_strand_id
1 'polypeptide(L)'
;MLAADVGVVVGDSNLDGKFDSTDLVAVFTVGKFETGEAATHAEGDWNSDGFFNSTDFVAAFQANSYQRNRLAAEPTENQDGEDENGRDEASIEQYLQGIVEKLEAKLAELEEDTQSLQERIDAAKAALEAGDLDAVREALGHVIGKHHGSREGDDDGPRGENETDDHDGDHDENDRDDDQDSERPSTEERLTQAIDALQARIDAGELPDGADAAAIQAGIDAAKAALEAGDVDAALEAFRAALPDRGERPDDGDDQVTPEERIQNAIDALQARVDAGLPEGVDAAAVQAGIDTAKTELAAGNLDA
;
A
#
# COMPACT_ATOMS: atom_id res chain seq x y z
N MET A 1 33.12 43.98 -0.30
CA MET A 1 32.79 43.07 0.81
C MET A 1 32.05 41.91 0.16
N LEU A 2 32.77 40.82 -0.13
CA LEU A 2 32.20 39.62 -0.75
C LEU A 2 31.34 38.94 0.32
N ALA A 3 30.02 38.92 0.12
CA ALA A 3 29.15 38.03 0.88
C ALA A 3 29.65 36.61 0.59
N ALA A 4 29.97 35.86 1.65
CA ALA A 4 30.19 34.43 1.50
C ALA A 4 28.92 33.87 0.83
N ASP A 5 29.12 33.27 -0.33
CA ASP A 5 28.15 32.42 -1.00
C ASP A 5 27.90 31.26 -0.03
N VAL A 6 26.98 31.46 0.92
CA VAL A 6 26.49 30.41 1.80
C VAL A 6 25.74 29.50 0.84
N GLY A 7 26.44 28.47 0.34
CA GLY A 7 25.88 27.51 -0.59
C GLY A 7 24.65 26.90 0.08
N VAL A 8 23.48 27.42 -0.30
CA VAL A 8 22.19 26.98 0.21
C VAL A 8 22.11 25.51 -0.16
N VAL A 9 22.16 24.64 0.86
CA VAL A 9 22.04 23.21 0.66
C VAL A 9 20.61 22.97 0.20
N VAL A 10 20.43 22.32 -0.95
CA VAL A 10 19.08 22.01 -1.43
C VAL A 10 18.38 21.14 -0.38
N GLY A 11 17.20 21.56 0.08
CA GLY A 11 16.46 20.91 1.17
C GLY A 11 16.61 21.57 2.54
N ASP A 12 17.64 22.40 2.75
CA ASP A 12 17.93 23.07 4.03
C ASP A 12 17.03 24.31 4.20
N SER A 13 15.89 24.08 4.83
CA SER A 13 14.82 25.08 4.96
C SER A 13 15.02 25.99 6.16
N ASN A 14 15.77 25.53 7.17
CA ASN A 14 16.11 26.34 8.34
C ASN A 14 17.49 27.04 8.22
N LEU A 15 18.22 26.79 7.12
CA LEU A 15 19.56 27.30 6.81
C LEU A 15 20.62 26.93 7.85
N ASP A 16 20.50 25.75 8.47
CA ASP A 16 21.46 25.24 9.45
C ASP A 16 22.64 24.45 8.82
N GLY A 17 22.64 24.35 7.49
CA GLY A 17 23.64 23.64 6.69
C GLY A 17 23.38 22.14 6.57
N LYS A 18 22.19 21.66 6.98
CA LYS A 18 21.79 20.26 6.90
C LYS A 18 20.44 20.16 6.21
N PHE A 19 20.24 19.07 5.50
CA PHE A 19 18.91 18.65 5.08
C PHE A 19 18.55 17.42 5.90
N ASP A 20 17.68 17.59 6.89
CA ASP A 20 17.19 16.52 7.76
C ASP A 20 15.68 16.62 8.04
N SER A 21 15.19 15.80 8.99
CA SER A 21 13.76 15.76 9.32
C SER A 21 13.22 17.09 9.84
N THR A 22 14.07 17.93 10.42
CA THR A 22 13.69 19.26 10.95
C THR A 22 13.27 20.18 9.81
N ASP A 23 13.94 20.12 8.67
CA ASP A 23 13.58 20.88 7.47
C ASP A 23 12.22 20.43 6.93
N LEU A 24 12.00 19.11 6.86
CA LEU A 24 10.73 18.53 6.42
C LEU A 24 9.58 19.01 7.30
N VAL A 25 9.75 18.97 8.62
CA VAL A 25 8.74 19.47 9.57
C VAL A 25 8.52 20.97 9.38
N ALA A 26 9.59 21.75 9.16
CA ALA A 26 9.50 23.19 8.98
C ALA A 26 8.63 23.55 7.76
N VAL A 27 8.89 22.95 6.58
CA VAL A 27 8.15 23.26 5.35
C VAL A 27 6.71 22.76 5.39
N PHE A 28 6.43 21.60 6.00
CA PHE A 28 5.05 21.12 6.15
C PHE A 28 4.24 21.94 7.15
N THR A 29 4.88 22.54 8.15
CA THR A 29 4.20 23.44 9.10
C THR A 29 3.70 24.72 8.42
N VAL A 30 4.34 25.14 7.32
CA VAL A 30 3.88 26.28 6.51
C VAL A 30 2.60 25.95 5.74
N GLY A 31 2.38 24.69 5.38
CA GLY A 31 1.14 24.22 4.76
C GLY A 31 0.98 24.59 3.28
N LYS A 32 2.07 24.88 2.56
CA LYS A 32 2.04 25.26 1.12
C LYS A 32 2.17 24.10 0.14
N PHE A 33 2.45 22.89 0.61
CA PHE A 33 2.66 21.72 -0.23
C PHE A 33 1.44 21.45 -1.14
N GLU A 34 1.66 21.43 -2.45
CA GLU A 34 0.63 21.15 -3.48
C GLU A 34 -0.57 22.13 -3.45
N THR A 35 -0.43 23.30 -2.83
CA THR A 35 -1.51 24.32 -2.77
C THR A 35 -1.54 25.23 -4.00
N GLY A 36 -0.44 25.31 -4.75
CA GLY A 36 -0.24 26.29 -5.81
C GLY A 36 0.04 27.72 -5.30
N GLU A 37 0.18 27.91 -3.99
CA GLU A 37 0.64 29.18 -3.44
C GLU A 37 2.15 29.36 -3.67
N ALA A 38 2.58 30.62 -3.82
CA ALA A 38 3.99 30.93 -3.97
C ALA A 38 4.77 30.55 -2.71
N ALA A 39 5.83 29.76 -2.87
CA ALA A 39 6.71 29.33 -1.80
C ALA A 39 8.12 29.91 -1.98
N THR A 40 8.77 30.19 -0.86
CA THR A 40 10.21 30.49 -0.80
C THR A 40 11.00 29.23 -0.46
N HIS A 41 12.33 29.28 -0.55
CA HIS A 41 13.18 28.13 -0.20
C HIS A 41 12.93 27.59 1.22
N ALA A 42 12.74 28.49 2.20
CA ALA A 42 12.44 28.14 3.59
C ALA A 42 11.03 27.55 3.78
N GLU A 43 10.17 27.67 2.77
CA GLU A 43 8.81 27.15 2.72
C GLU A 43 8.68 25.94 1.79
N GLY A 44 9.79 25.46 1.20
CA GLY A 44 9.85 24.23 0.42
C GLY A 44 10.17 24.37 -1.08
N ASP A 45 10.31 25.60 -1.62
CA ASP A 45 10.72 25.83 -3.02
C ASP A 45 12.24 25.58 -3.20
N TRP A 46 12.60 24.32 -3.35
CA TRP A 46 13.99 23.86 -3.43
C TRP A 46 14.49 23.76 -4.87
N ASN A 47 13.60 23.75 -5.86
CA ASN A 47 13.95 23.80 -7.28
C ASN A 47 13.93 25.24 -7.86
N SER A 48 13.49 26.24 -7.09
CA SER A 48 13.37 27.66 -7.46
C SER A 48 12.34 27.93 -8.58
N ASP A 49 11.29 27.12 -8.68
CA ASP A 49 10.18 27.34 -9.62
C ASP A 49 9.05 28.22 -9.03
N GLY A 50 9.15 28.55 -7.74
CA GLY A 50 8.23 29.40 -7.02
C GLY A 50 7.09 28.67 -6.32
N PHE A 51 7.03 27.34 -6.38
CA PHE A 51 5.99 26.52 -5.75
C PHE A 51 6.62 25.43 -4.89
N PHE A 52 5.91 24.98 -3.85
CA PHE A 52 6.32 23.81 -3.08
C PHE A 52 5.46 22.60 -3.46
N ASN A 53 6.03 21.67 -4.21
CA ASN A 53 5.34 20.49 -4.72
C ASN A 53 6.28 19.26 -4.77
N SER A 54 5.76 18.14 -5.27
CA SER A 54 6.52 16.89 -5.39
C SER A 54 7.85 16.99 -6.15
N THR A 55 8.01 17.96 -7.06
CA THR A 55 9.25 18.14 -7.82
C THR A 55 10.38 18.75 -6.98
N ASP A 56 10.07 19.49 -5.90
CA ASP A 56 11.06 19.98 -4.94
C ASP A 56 11.72 18.85 -4.16
N PHE A 57 10.93 17.85 -3.76
CA PHE A 57 11.46 16.65 -3.11
C PHE A 57 12.42 15.91 -4.03
N VAL A 58 12.06 15.76 -5.31
CA VAL A 58 12.94 15.14 -6.30
C VAL A 58 14.24 15.94 -6.44
N ALA A 59 14.18 17.27 -6.51
CA ALA A 59 15.36 18.13 -6.57
C ALA A 59 16.27 17.98 -5.33
N ALA A 60 15.69 17.98 -4.12
CA ALA A 60 16.44 17.85 -2.88
C ALA A 60 17.07 16.46 -2.69
N PHE A 61 16.36 15.38 -3.08
CA PHE A 61 16.93 14.04 -3.03
C PHE A 61 17.99 13.79 -4.12
N GLN A 62 17.82 14.37 -5.31
CA GLN A 62 18.83 14.30 -6.37
C GLN A 62 20.12 15.05 -6.00
N ALA A 63 20.01 16.13 -5.24
CA ALA A 63 21.17 16.80 -4.65
C ALA A 63 21.90 15.92 -3.61
N ASN A 64 21.27 14.84 -3.15
CA ASN A 64 21.81 13.84 -2.22
C ASN A 64 22.36 14.51 -0.94
N SER A 65 21.64 15.53 -0.46
CA SER A 65 21.95 16.29 0.76
C SER A 65 21.29 15.71 2.00
N TYR A 66 20.21 14.92 1.84
CA TYR A 66 19.45 14.39 2.96
C TYR A 66 20.30 13.45 3.83
N GLN A 67 20.50 13.83 5.10
CA GLN A 67 21.23 13.06 6.11
C GLN A 67 22.70 12.69 5.81
N ARG A 68 23.32 13.19 4.73
CA ARG A 68 24.79 13.05 4.53
C ARG A 68 25.59 13.70 5.66
N ASN A 69 25.05 14.73 6.31
CA ASN A 69 25.77 15.47 7.36
C ASN A 69 25.75 14.76 8.74
N ARG A 70 25.07 13.62 8.87
CA ARG A 70 25.12 12.80 10.10
C ARG A 70 26.46 12.09 10.28
N LEU A 71 27.25 11.94 9.20
CA LEU A 71 28.60 11.36 9.26
C LEU A 71 29.69 12.39 9.58
N ALA A 72 29.37 13.70 9.61
CA ALA A 72 30.36 14.76 9.79
C ALA A 72 30.24 15.53 11.12
N ALA A 73 29.25 15.22 11.97
CA ALA A 73 28.99 15.97 13.20
C ALA A 73 28.74 15.05 14.40
N GLU A 74 29.80 14.46 14.94
CA GLU A 74 29.88 14.06 16.35
C GLU A 74 30.95 14.95 17.02
N PRO A 75 30.58 15.88 17.91
CA PRO A 75 31.53 16.67 18.68
C PRO A 75 32.01 15.84 19.88
N THR A 76 33.20 15.26 19.81
CA THR A 76 33.88 14.73 21.00
C THR A 76 34.52 15.88 21.77
N GLU A 77 33.74 16.55 22.62
CA GLU A 77 34.29 17.35 23.72
C GLU A 77 34.45 16.44 24.94
N ASN A 78 35.53 15.65 24.93
CA ASN A 78 36.19 15.14 26.12
C ASN A 78 37.66 14.95 25.73
N GLN A 79 38.41 16.04 25.87
CA GLN A 79 39.87 15.97 25.97
C GLN A 79 40.20 15.25 27.26
N ASP A 80 40.81 14.08 27.16
CA ASP A 80 41.93 13.66 28.01
C ASP A 80 42.57 12.41 27.39
N GLY A 81 43.60 12.63 26.58
CA GLY A 81 44.79 11.76 26.51
C GLY A 81 44.67 10.43 25.74
N GLU A 82 45.46 10.35 24.67
CA GLU A 82 45.96 9.14 24.00
C GLU A 82 45.09 8.58 22.85
N ASP A 83 45.29 9.18 21.66
CA ASP A 83 45.69 8.47 20.44
C ASP A 83 44.79 7.36 19.85
N GLU A 84 43.45 7.41 20.01
CA GLU A 84 42.52 6.43 19.37
C GLU A 84 41.91 6.89 18.02
N ASN A 85 42.43 7.93 17.38
CA ASN A 85 41.96 8.38 16.05
C ASN A 85 42.51 7.55 14.87
N GLY A 86 43.20 6.45 15.15
CA GLY A 86 43.41 5.35 14.21
C GLY A 86 42.27 4.34 14.28
N ARG A 87 41.01 4.78 14.16
CA ARG A 87 40.00 3.82 13.68
C ARG A 87 40.34 3.57 12.23
N ASP A 88 41.19 2.57 12.08
CA ASP A 88 41.85 2.16 10.86
C ASP A 88 40.82 2.18 9.72
N GLU A 89 41.16 2.85 8.63
CA GLU A 89 40.44 2.75 7.36
C GLU A 89 40.14 1.29 7.01
N ALA A 90 41.03 0.38 7.43
CA ALA A 90 40.88 -1.07 7.38
C ALA A 90 39.63 -1.62 8.12
N SER A 91 39.17 -1.01 9.21
CA SER A 91 37.97 -1.42 9.95
C SER A 91 36.69 -1.08 9.18
N ILE A 92 36.67 0.07 8.50
CA ILE A 92 35.56 0.45 7.62
C ILE A 92 35.55 -0.44 6.37
N GLU A 93 36.72 -0.70 5.78
CA GLU A 93 36.84 -1.63 4.64
C GLU A 93 36.37 -3.04 5.02
N GLN A 94 36.74 -3.55 6.19
CA GLN A 94 36.30 -4.87 6.66
C GLN A 94 34.78 -4.92 6.88
N TYR A 95 34.19 -3.85 7.42
CA TYR A 95 32.74 -3.75 7.59
C TYR A 95 32.01 -3.73 6.24
N LEU A 96 32.50 -2.94 5.28
CA LEU A 96 31.94 -2.87 3.94
C LEU A 96 32.08 -4.21 3.20
N GLN A 97 33.23 -4.88 3.33
CA GLN A 97 33.45 -6.21 2.76
C GLN A 97 32.45 -7.22 3.35
N GLY A 98 32.20 -7.19 4.66
CA GLY A 98 31.19 -8.05 5.28
C GLY A 98 29.76 -7.77 4.83
N ILE A 99 29.43 -6.53 4.42
CA ILE A 99 28.15 -6.22 3.79
C ILE A 99 28.09 -6.79 2.37
N VAL A 100 29.16 -6.61 1.58
CA VAL A 100 29.24 -7.15 0.21
C VAL A 100 29.08 -8.67 0.20
N GLU A 101 29.78 -9.39 1.08
CA GLU A 101 29.67 -10.85 1.18
C GLU A 101 28.23 -11.30 1.52
N LYS A 102 27.53 -10.58 2.41
CA LYS A 102 26.12 -10.87 2.73
C LYS A 102 25.19 -10.60 1.55
N LEU A 103 25.47 -9.57 0.76
CA LEU A 103 24.68 -9.25 -0.42
C LEU A 103 24.92 -10.26 -1.54
N GLU A 104 26.16 -10.69 -1.76
CA GLU A 104 26.51 -11.74 -2.72
C GLU A 104 25.87 -13.07 -2.34
N ALA A 105 25.83 -13.43 -1.05
CA ALA A 105 25.14 -14.63 -0.60
C ALA A 105 23.63 -14.58 -0.85
N LYS A 106 22.98 -13.45 -0.57
CA LYS A 106 21.54 -13.26 -0.88
C LYS A 106 21.26 -13.23 -2.38
N LEU A 107 22.18 -12.69 -3.17
CA LEU A 107 22.06 -12.69 -4.63
C LEU A 107 22.12 -14.13 -5.16
N ALA A 108 23.04 -14.96 -4.66
CA ALA A 108 23.13 -16.37 -5.03
C ALA A 108 21.86 -17.16 -4.65
N GLU A 109 21.29 -16.91 -3.46
CA GLU A 109 20.02 -17.51 -3.03
C GLU A 109 18.86 -17.13 -3.98
N LEU A 110 18.77 -15.86 -4.38
CA LEU A 110 17.77 -15.39 -5.35
C LEU A 110 17.96 -15.97 -6.74
N GLU A 111 19.21 -16.16 -7.18
CA GLU A 111 19.52 -16.81 -8.45
C GLU A 111 19.09 -18.28 -8.46
N GLU A 112 19.31 -19.00 -7.36
CA GLU A 112 18.85 -20.39 -7.18
C GLU A 112 17.31 -20.48 -7.21
N ASP A 113 16.62 -19.60 -6.49
CA ASP A 113 15.15 -19.53 -6.50
C ASP A 113 14.60 -19.20 -7.90
N THR A 114 15.25 -18.30 -8.61
CA THR A 114 14.86 -17.92 -9.98
C THR A 114 15.02 -19.10 -10.95
N GLN A 115 16.13 -19.84 -10.84
CA GLN A 115 16.37 -21.02 -11.65
C GLN A 115 15.33 -22.12 -11.34
N SER A 116 15.03 -22.35 -10.06
CA SER A 116 13.99 -23.29 -9.63
C SER A 116 12.62 -22.92 -10.20
N LEU A 117 12.25 -21.64 -10.19
CA LEU A 117 11.00 -21.18 -10.80
C LEU A 117 10.97 -21.41 -12.32
N GLN A 118 12.09 -21.18 -13.00
CA GLN A 118 12.18 -21.37 -14.45
C GLN A 118 12.00 -22.85 -14.84
N GLU A 119 12.65 -23.78 -14.14
CA GLU A 119 12.50 -25.22 -14.38
C GLU A 119 11.03 -25.67 -14.21
N ARG A 120 10.33 -25.08 -13.24
CA ARG A 120 8.92 -25.38 -12.97
C ARG A 120 7.99 -24.80 -14.03
N ILE A 121 8.28 -23.60 -14.54
CA ILE A 121 7.56 -23.02 -15.68
C ILE A 121 7.72 -23.92 -16.91
N ASP A 122 8.93 -24.39 -17.17
CA ASP A 122 9.19 -25.26 -18.33
C ASP A 122 8.52 -26.63 -18.18
N ALA A 123 8.49 -27.19 -16.97
CA ALA A 123 7.71 -28.40 -16.66
C ALA A 123 6.20 -28.20 -16.86
N ALA A 124 5.65 -27.08 -16.38
CA ALA A 124 4.24 -26.75 -16.56
C ALA A 124 3.87 -26.57 -18.04
N LYS A 125 4.75 -25.93 -18.83
CA LYS A 125 4.56 -25.82 -20.30
C LYS A 125 4.55 -27.18 -20.98
N ALA A 126 5.50 -28.06 -20.65
CA ALA A 126 5.56 -29.41 -21.21
C ALA A 126 4.30 -30.23 -20.87
N ALA A 127 3.79 -30.12 -19.63
CA ALA A 127 2.55 -30.76 -19.21
C ALA A 127 1.32 -30.21 -19.95
N LEU A 128 1.27 -28.90 -20.17
CA LEU A 128 0.20 -28.25 -20.93
C LEU A 128 0.19 -28.72 -22.39
N GLU A 129 1.36 -28.82 -23.04
CA GLU A 129 1.49 -29.35 -24.40
C GLU A 129 1.06 -30.82 -24.50
N ALA A 130 1.22 -31.60 -23.43
CA ALA A 130 0.77 -32.99 -23.32
C ALA A 130 -0.73 -33.14 -22.99
N GLY A 131 -1.41 -32.05 -22.62
CA GLY A 131 -2.80 -32.08 -22.16
C GLY A 131 -2.99 -32.65 -20.75
N ASP A 132 -1.93 -32.70 -19.94
CA ASP A 132 -1.95 -33.23 -18.57
C ASP A 132 -2.14 -32.10 -17.55
N LEU A 133 -3.41 -31.78 -17.25
CA LEU A 133 -3.76 -30.68 -16.34
C LEU A 133 -3.38 -30.95 -14.88
N ASP A 134 -3.31 -32.22 -14.47
CA ASP A 134 -2.89 -32.59 -13.11
C ASP A 134 -1.39 -32.31 -12.93
N ALA A 135 -0.57 -32.64 -13.93
CA ALA A 135 0.86 -32.30 -13.93
C ALA A 135 1.11 -30.78 -13.99
N VAL A 136 0.29 -30.01 -14.72
CA VAL A 136 0.34 -28.53 -14.68
C VAL A 136 0.06 -28.03 -13.26
N ARG A 137 -0.98 -28.56 -12.60
CA ARG A 137 -1.34 -28.19 -11.23
C ARG A 137 -0.25 -28.56 -10.23
N GLU A 138 0.40 -29.71 -10.38
CA GLU A 138 1.53 -30.13 -9.54
C GLU A 138 2.73 -29.18 -9.72
N ALA A 139 3.11 -28.88 -10.96
CA ALA A 139 4.22 -27.97 -11.26
C ALA A 139 3.99 -26.55 -10.69
N LEU A 140 2.75 -26.05 -10.73
CA LEU A 140 2.37 -24.72 -10.24
C LEU A 140 1.99 -24.68 -8.75
N GLY A 141 1.54 -25.79 -8.16
CA GLY A 141 1.00 -25.84 -6.80
C GLY A 141 1.99 -25.36 -5.73
N HIS A 142 3.28 -25.59 -5.95
CA HIS A 142 4.33 -25.15 -5.03
C HIS A 142 4.69 -23.65 -5.18
N VAL A 143 4.14 -22.92 -6.17
CA VAL A 143 4.30 -21.45 -6.32
C VAL A 143 3.27 -20.77 -5.43
N ILE A 144 2.05 -21.32 -5.39
CA ILE A 144 0.93 -20.77 -4.64
C ILE A 144 1.01 -21.17 -3.16
N GLY A 145 1.62 -22.32 -2.84
CA GLY A 145 1.64 -22.90 -1.49
C GLY A 145 2.63 -22.31 -0.48
N LYS A 146 3.70 -21.59 -0.89
CA LYS A 146 4.73 -21.11 0.08
C LYS A 146 4.28 -19.94 0.97
N HIS A 147 3.16 -19.26 0.69
CA HIS A 147 2.69 -18.13 1.50
C HIS A 147 1.53 -18.44 2.47
N HIS A 148 0.92 -19.61 2.38
CA HIS A 148 0.04 -20.08 3.44
C HIS A 148 0.86 -20.97 4.35
N GLY A 149 1.51 -20.33 5.35
CA GLY A 149 2.09 -21.06 6.45
C GLY A 149 1.06 -22.06 6.96
N SER A 150 1.37 -23.34 6.80
CA SER A 150 0.67 -24.42 7.48
C SER A 150 0.69 -24.06 8.96
N ARG A 151 -0.39 -23.43 9.42
CA ARG A 151 -0.79 -23.49 10.81
C ARG A 151 -1.14 -24.96 10.98
N GLU A 152 -0.11 -25.77 11.24
CA GLU A 152 -0.25 -27.12 11.74
C GLU A 152 -1.29 -27.02 12.84
N GLY A 153 -2.48 -27.56 12.55
CA GLY A 153 -3.48 -27.74 13.57
C GLY A 153 -2.83 -28.62 14.60
N ASP A 154 -2.60 -28.06 15.78
CA ASP A 154 -2.35 -28.81 16.99
C ASP A 154 -3.49 -29.81 17.13
N ASP A 155 -3.17 -31.01 16.66
CA ASP A 155 -3.98 -32.20 16.59
C ASP A 155 -4.43 -32.55 18.00
N ASP A 156 -5.70 -32.89 18.11
CA ASP A 156 -6.44 -33.20 19.31
C ASP A 156 -5.77 -34.35 20.08
N GLY A 157 -4.95 -33.99 21.07
CA GLY A 157 -4.49 -34.93 22.08
C GLY A 157 -5.69 -35.54 22.82
N PRO A 158 -5.75 -36.87 23.01
CA PRO A 158 -6.87 -37.50 23.71
C PRO A 158 -6.93 -36.98 25.14
N ARG A 159 -8.11 -36.45 25.53
CA ARG A 159 -8.46 -36.09 26.90
C ARG A 159 -8.33 -37.31 27.81
N GLY A 160 -7.13 -37.49 28.36
CA GLY A 160 -6.88 -38.34 29.51
C GLY A 160 -7.45 -37.67 30.74
N GLU A 161 -8.49 -38.28 31.29
CA GLU A 161 -8.96 -38.02 32.65
C GLU A 161 -7.77 -38.20 33.60
N ASN A 162 -7.30 -37.12 34.22
CA ASN A 162 -6.40 -37.23 35.37
C ASN A 162 -6.89 -36.33 36.50
N GLU A 163 -7.57 -37.03 37.41
CA GLU A 163 -7.54 -36.91 38.86
C GLU A 163 -6.94 -35.62 39.46
N THR A 164 -7.82 -34.97 40.23
CA THR A 164 -7.57 -34.12 41.40
C THR A 164 -6.15 -34.19 41.97
N ASP A 165 -5.42 -33.09 41.87
CA ASP A 165 -4.35 -32.80 42.81
C ASP A 165 -4.53 -31.38 43.33
N ASP A 166 -4.80 -31.33 44.64
CA ASP A 166 -4.90 -30.13 45.45
C ASP A 166 -3.55 -29.40 45.41
N HIS A 167 -3.51 -28.24 44.75
CA HIS A 167 -2.45 -27.26 44.93
C HIS A 167 -3.05 -25.94 45.44
N ASP A 168 -3.18 -25.89 46.76
CA ASP A 168 -3.13 -24.66 47.53
C ASP A 168 -1.77 -24.01 47.29
N GLY A 169 -1.72 -23.09 46.34
CA GLY A 169 -0.52 -22.36 45.96
C GLY A 169 -0.88 -20.95 45.52
N ASP A 170 -1.05 -20.09 46.51
CA ASP A 170 -0.89 -18.62 46.47
C ASP A 170 -0.67 -18.08 45.06
N HIS A 171 -1.76 -17.86 44.33
CA HIS A 171 -1.73 -16.99 43.16
C HIS A 171 -1.69 -15.57 43.68
N ASP A 172 -0.45 -15.06 43.74
CA ASP A 172 -0.12 -13.65 43.66
C ASP A 172 -1.18 -12.93 42.83
N GLU A 173 -1.91 -12.03 43.50
CA GLU A 173 -2.69 -10.96 42.90
C GLU A 173 -1.72 -10.12 42.08
N ASN A 174 -1.38 -10.61 40.89
CA ASN A 174 -0.79 -9.78 39.86
C ASN A 174 -1.96 -8.99 39.29
N ASP A 175 -2.24 -7.88 39.98
CA ASP A 175 -2.92 -6.68 39.49
C ASP A 175 -2.27 -6.26 38.17
N ARG A 176 -2.56 -7.02 37.11
CA ARG A 176 -2.38 -6.57 35.75
C ARG A 176 -3.54 -5.64 35.51
N ASP A 177 -3.28 -4.38 35.83
CA ASP A 177 -3.94 -3.24 35.23
C ASP A 177 -4.06 -3.51 33.72
N ASP A 178 -5.25 -3.95 33.30
CA ASP A 178 -5.69 -4.11 31.91
C ASP A 178 -5.90 -2.72 31.27
N ASP A 179 -4.91 -1.83 31.42
CA ASP A 179 -4.85 -0.49 30.82
C ASP A 179 -4.34 -0.55 29.35
N GLN A 180 -4.72 -1.59 28.60
CA GLN A 180 -4.42 -1.71 27.17
C GLN A 180 -5.60 -1.45 26.24
N ASP A 181 -6.74 -0.95 26.75
CA ASP A 181 -7.91 -0.65 25.91
C ASP A 181 -7.95 0.82 25.40
N SER A 182 -6.88 1.60 25.59
CA SER A 182 -6.88 3.04 25.33
C SER A 182 -6.36 3.52 23.97
N GLU A 183 -6.21 2.65 22.96
CA GLU A 183 -5.75 3.10 21.62
C GLU A 183 -6.70 2.76 20.46
N ARG A 184 -7.91 2.26 20.73
CA ARG A 184 -8.90 2.14 19.65
C ARG A 184 -9.57 3.49 19.45
N PRO A 185 -9.48 4.09 18.24
CA PRO A 185 -10.21 5.31 17.95
C PRO A 185 -11.70 5.06 18.17
N SER A 186 -12.35 6.02 18.81
CA SER A 186 -13.79 6.02 19.06
C SER A 186 -14.57 5.90 17.74
N THR A 187 -15.83 5.47 17.81
CA THR A 187 -16.70 5.38 16.62
C THR A 187 -16.79 6.72 15.88
N GLU A 188 -16.81 7.82 16.63
CA GLU A 188 -16.82 9.19 16.11
C GLU A 188 -15.53 9.54 15.35
N GLU A 189 -14.37 9.22 15.92
CA GLU A 189 -13.07 9.43 15.26
C GLU A 189 -12.94 8.58 13.98
N ARG A 190 -13.39 7.33 14.03
CA ARG A 190 -13.39 6.42 12.87
C ARG A 190 -14.31 6.92 11.76
N LEU A 191 -15.47 7.48 12.13
CA LEU A 191 -16.42 8.02 11.16
C LEU A 191 -15.89 9.30 10.53
N THR A 192 -15.28 10.18 11.34
CA THR A 192 -14.61 11.39 10.86
C THR A 192 -13.51 11.04 9.86
N GLN A 193 -12.64 10.09 10.20
CA GLN A 193 -11.58 9.62 9.31
C GLN A 193 -12.13 9.02 7.99
N ALA A 194 -13.25 8.29 8.05
CA ALA A 194 -13.89 7.72 6.87
C ALA A 194 -14.53 8.79 5.97
N ILE A 195 -15.14 9.82 6.56
CA ILE A 195 -15.69 10.98 5.87
C ILE A 195 -14.58 11.75 5.14
N ASP A 196 -13.47 12.02 5.83
CA ASP A 196 -12.33 12.75 5.26
C ASP A 196 -11.69 11.98 4.10
N ALA A 197 -11.53 10.66 4.25
CA ALA A 197 -11.02 9.81 3.18
C ALA A 197 -11.96 9.79 1.96
N LEU A 198 -13.28 9.80 2.15
CA LEU A 198 -14.22 9.81 1.04
C LEU A 198 -14.25 11.18 0.35
N GLN A 199 -14.15 12.28 1.11
CA GLN A 199 -14.02 13.64 0.57
C GLN A 199 -12.75 13.76 -0.29
N ALA A 200 -11.61 13.27 0.20
CA ALA A 200 -10.36 13.30 -0.56
C ALA A 200 -10.46 12.57 -1.90
N ARG A 201 -11.21 11.46 -1.96
CA ARG A 201 -11.46 10.72 -3.21
C ARG A 201 -12.37 11.48 -4.18
N ILE A 202 -13.36 12.22 -3.68
CA ILE A 202 -14.18 13.12 -4.51
C ILE A 202 -13.28 14.21 -5.11
N ASP A 203 -12.45 14.83 -4.28
CA ASP A 203 -11.58 15.94 -4.68
C ASP A 203 -10.52 15.49 -5.70
N ALA A 204 -10.02 14.26 -5.55
CA ALA A 204 -9.09 13.64 -6.50
C ALA A 204 -9.77 13.11 -7.78
N GLY A 205 -11.11 13.06 -7.84
CA GLY A 205 -11.86 12.45 -8.95
C GLY A 205 -11.74 10.91 -9.00
N GLU A 206 -11.35 10.28 -7.90
CA GLU A 206 -11.12 8.82 -7.76
C GLU A 206 -12.36 8.06 -7.26
N LEU A 207 -13.53 8.47 -7.75
CA LEU A 207 -14.77 7.79 -7.45
C LEU A 207 -14.90 6.50 -8.28
N PRO A 208 -15.49 5.43 -7.72
CA PRO A 208 -15.76 4.21 -8.48
C PRO A 208 -16.60 4.48 -9.74
N ASP A 209 -16.38 3.71 -10.79
CA ASP A 209 -17.18 3.80 -12.01
C ASP A 209 -18.67 3.63 -11.70
N GLY A 210 -19.51 4.58 -12.15
CA GLY A 210 -20.95 4.60 -11.90
C GLY A 210 -21.37 5.28 -10.59
N ALA A 211 -20.43 5.80 -9.79
CA ALA A 211 -20.73 6.59 -8.61
C ALA A 211 -21.24 8.00 -8.95
N ASP A 212 -22.36 8.41 -8.35
CA ASP A 212 -22.87 9.78 -8.44
C ASP A 212 -22.17 10.67 -7.41
N ALA A 213 -21.19 11.46 -7.87
CA ALA A 213 -20.42 12.37 -7.03
C ALA A 213 -21.30 13.36 -6.24
N ALA A 214 -22.43 13.80 -6.81
CA ALA A 214 -23.33 14.74 -6.14
C ALA A 214 -24.11 14.05 -5.02
N ALA A 215 -24.52 12.80 -5.22
CA ALA A 215 -25.18 12.01 -4.18
C ALA A 215 -24.22 11.68 -3.02
N ILE A 216 -22.97 11.31 -3.35
CA ILE A 216 -21.94 11.02 -2.33
C ILE A 216 -21.63 12.29 -1.52
N GLN A 217 -21.45 13.44 -2.19
CA GLN A 217 -21.19 14.71 -1.50
C GLN A 217 -22.34 15.10 -0.56
N ALA A 218 -23.60 14.94 -0.99
CA ALA A 218 -24.75 15.23 -0.16
C ALA A 218 -24.81 14.34 1.10
N GLY A 219 -24.41 13.08 1.00
CA GLY A 219 -24.33 12.18 2.14
C GLY A 219 -23.17 12.49 3.10
N ILE A 220 -22.02 12.94 2.57
CA ILE A 220 -20.91 13.47 3.37
C ILE A 220 -21.36 14.69 4.18
N ASP A 221 -22.03 15.65 3.55
CA ASP A 221 -22.49 16.87 4.21
C ASP A 221 -23.51 16.55 5.31
N ALA A 222 -24.41 15.61 5.07
CA ALA A 222 -25.37 15.12 6.05
C ALA A 222 -24.69 14.42 7.23
N ALA A 223 -23.66 13.61 6.98
CA ALA A 223 -22.90 12.93 8.03
C ALA A 223 -22.10 13.91 8.90
N LYS A 224 -21.47 14.93 8.28
CA LYS A 224 -20.77 16.02 9.01
C LYS A 224 -21.74 16.80 9.90
N ALA A 225 -22.91 17.17 9.38
CA ALA A 225 -23.92 17.89 10.15
C ALA A 225 -24.45 17.07 11.35
N ALA A 226 -24.57 15.76 11.20
CA ALA A 226 -24.98 14.87 12.29
C ALA A 226 -23.88 14.70 13.36
N LEU A 227 -22.60 14.63 12.96
CA LEU A 227 -21.46 14.65 13.88
C LEU A 227 -21.39 15.96 14.67
N GLU A 228 -21.57 17.12 14.02
CA GLU A 228 -21.63 18.42 14.69
C GLU A 228 -22.77 18.52 15.72
N ALA A 229 -23.86 17.80 15.49
CA ALA A 229 -24.98 17.70 16.42
C ALA A 229 -24.77 16.66 17.55
N GLY A 230 -23.68 15.89 17.50
CA GLY A 230 -23.39 14.79 18.44
C GLY A 230 -24.24 13.54 18.22
N ASP A 231 -24.83 13.37 17.04
CA ASP A 231 -25.68 12.23 16.68
C ASP A 231 -24.92 11.25 15.78
N VAL A 232 -24.16 10.36 16.42
CA VAL A 232 -23.29 9.39 15.74
C VAL A 232 -24.08 8.38 14.90
N ASP A 233 -25.28 8.00 15.35
CA ASP A 233 -26.13 7.04 14.64
C ASP A 233 -26.70 7.66 13.35
N ALA A 234 -27.17 8.91 13.42
CA ALA A 234 -27.60 9.65 12.23
C ALA A 234 -26.44 9.90 11.25
N ALA A 235 -25.23 10.13 11.76
CA ALA A 235 -24.04 10.28 10.94
C ALA A 235 -23.66 8.98 10.21
N LEU A 236 -23.78 7.83 10.88
CA LEU A 236 -23.56 6.51 10.27
C LEU A 236 -24.58 6.18 9.19
N GLU A 237 -25.86 6.46 9.43
CA GLU A 237 -26.92 6.27 8.42
C GLU A 237 -26.72 7.16 7.20
N ALA A 238 -26.40 8.44 7.41
CA ALA A 238 -26.10 9.38 6.33
C ALA A 238 -24.86 8.94 5.52
N PHE A 239 -23.79 8.53 6.20
CA PHE A 239 -22.58 8.03 5.55
C PHE A 239 -22.84 6.73 4.77
N ARG A 240 -23.63 5.81 5.33
CA ARG A 240 -24.01 4.56 4.67
C ARG A 240 -24.86 4.80 3.42
N ALA A 241 -25.81 5.73 3.49
CA ALA A 241 -26.63 6.14 2.35
C ALA A 241 -25.82 6.85 1.26
N ALA A 242 -24.71 7.50 1.64
CA ALA A 242 -23.78 8.15 0.71
C ALA A 242 -22.98 7.16 -0.12
N LEU A 243 -22.66 5.99 0.45
CA LEU A 243 -21.87 5.00 -0.26
C LEU A 243 -22.73 4.36 -1.36
N PRO A 244 -22.21 4.23 -2.60
CA PRO A 244 -22.90 3.47 -3.62
C PRO A 244 -23.18 2.08 -3.05
N ASP A 245 -24.39 1.59 -3.29
CA ASP A 245 -24.78 0.24 -2.89
C ASP A 245 -23.66 -0.68 -3.37
N ARG A 246 -22.89 -1.22 -2.42
CA ARG A 246 -21.90 -2.26 -2.71
C ARG A 246 -22.78 -3.46 -3.00
N GLY A 247 -23.30 -3.50 -4.23
CA GLY A 247 -24.37 -4.40 -4.65
C GLY A 247 -24.16 -5.70 -3.94
N GLU A 248 -25.16 -6.06 -3.11
CA GLU A 248 -25.09 -7.11 -2.10
C GLU A 248 -23.98 -8.07 -2.44
N ARG A 249 -22.88 -8.04 -1.66
CA ARG A 249 -21.82 -9.05 -1.79
C ARG A 249 -22.58 -10.37 -1.84
N PRO A 250 -22.58 -11.09 -2.98
CA PRO A 250 -23.51 -12.18 -3.18
C PRO A 250 -23.38 -13.06 -1.96
N ASP A 251 -24.49 -13.22 -1.25
CA ASP A 251 -24.53 -14.13 -0.12
C ASP A 251 -23.88 -15.42 -0.63
N ASP A 252 -22.84 -15.89 0.05
CA ASP A 252 -22.06 -17.07 -0.35
C ASP A 252 -22.94 -18.35 -0.31
N GLY A 253 -24.27 -18.20 -0.15
CA GLY A 253 -25.31 -19.18 -0.36
C GLY A 253 -25.92 -19.13 -1.77
N ASP A 254 -25.33 -19.93 -2.66
CA ASP A 254 -26.10 -20.85 -3.51
C ASP A 254 -27.06 -20.29 -4.59
N ASP A 255 -26.69 -19.22 -5.31
CA ASP A 255 -27.32 -18.90 -6.60
C ASP A 255 -26.29 -18.97 -7.75
N GLN A 256 -26.42 -20.04 -8.53
CA GLN A 256 -25.64 -20.30 -9.73
C GLN A 256 -25.92 -19.22 -10.77
N VAL A 257 -25.08 -18.18 -10.85
CA VAL A 257 -25.05 -17.33 -12.04
C VAL A 257 -24.81 -18.26 -13.22
N THR A 258 -25.82 -18.42 -14.06
CA THR A 258 -25.76 -19.43 -15.11
C THR A 258 -24.67 -19.03 -16.10
N PRO A 259 -24.03 -19.99 -16.79
CA PRO A 259 -23.06 -19.68 -17.82
C PRO A 259 -23.54 -18.63 -18.84
N GLU A 260 -24.83 -18.66 -19.19
CA GLU A 260 -25.49 -17.67 -20.06
C GLU A 260 -25.46 -16.26 -19.47
N GLU A 261 -25.81 -16.11 -18.19
CA GLU A 261 -25.83 -14.82 -17.52
C GLU A 261 -24.40 -14.24 -17.34
N ARG A 262 -23.41 -15.11 -17.12
CA ARG A 262 -22.00 -14.70 -17.09
C ARG A 262 -21.53 -14.18 -18.44
N ILE A 263 -21.92 -14.84 -19.53
CA ILE A 263 -21.56 -14.42 -20.90
C ILE A 263 -22.29 -13.13 -21.26
N GLN A 264 -23.57 -12.99 -20.92
CA GLN A 264 -24.33 -11.76 -21.13
C GLN A 264 -23.69 -10.57 -20.42
N ASN A 265 -23.32 -10.72 -19.14
CA ASN A 265 -22.64 -9.67 -18.38
C ASN A 265 -21.30 -9.27 -19.00
N ALA A 266 -20.54 -10.24 -19.54
CA ALA A 266 -19.28 -9.96 -20.24
C ALA A 266 -19.49 -9.18 -21.55
N ILE A 267 -20.53 -9.53 -22.32
CA ILE A 267 -20.93 -8.83 -23.55
C ILE A 267 -21.29 -7.37 -23.23
N ASP A 268 -22.07 -7.14 -22.17
CA ASP A 268 -22.52 -5.79 -21.79
C ASP A 268 -21.34 -4.93 -21.30
N ALA A 269 -20.42 -5.51 -20.52
CA ALA A 269 -19.19 -4.84 -20.11
C ALA A 269 -18.28 -4.46 -21.29
N LEU A 270 -18.16 -5.33 -22.30
CA LEU A 270 -17.40 -5.04 -23.50
C LEU A 270 -18.07 -3.95 -24.35
N GLN A 271 -19.40 -3.97 -24.47
CA GLN A 271 -20.15 -2.93 -25.19
C GLN A 271 -19.96 -1.56 -24.52
N ALA A 272 -20.04 -1.49 -23.20
CA ALA A 272 -19.80 -0.25 -22.45
C ALA A 272 -18.39 0.33 -22.71
N ARG A 273 -17.38 -0.54 -22.85
CA ARG A 273 -16.00 -0.12 -23.20
C ARG A 273 -15.89 0.41 -24.63
N VAL A 274 -16.61 -0.17 -25.58
CA VAL A 274 -16.67 0.36 -26.95
C VAL A 274 -17.31 1.74 -26.94
N ASP A 275 -18.40 1.92 -26.19
CA ASP A 275 -19.13 3.18 -26.11
C ASP A 275 -18.31 4.29 -25.41
N ALA A 276 -17.49 3.92 -24.43
CA ALA A 276 -16.58 4.84 -23.73
C ALA A 276 -15.35 5.26 -24.57
N GLY A 277 -15.10 4.59 -25.70
CA GLY A 277 -13.93 4.79 -26.54
C GLY A 277 -12.80 3.82 -26.22
N LEU A 278 -12.32 3.13 -27.25
CA LEU A 278 -11.24 2.16 -27.13
C LEU A 278 -9.86 2.83 -27.16
N PRO A 279 -8.82 2.20 -26.57
CA PRO A 279 -7.45 2.67 -26.66
C PRO A 279 -6.95 2.80 -28.10
N GLU A 280 -5.99 3.70 -28.33
CA GLU A 280 -5.34 3.83 -29.64
C GLU A 280 -4.73 2.50 -30.11
N GLY A 281 -4.93 2.19 -31.39
CA GLY A 281 -4.45 0.95 -32.02
C GLY A 281 -5.43 -0.23 -31.93
N VAL A 282 -6.56 -0.09 -31.22
CA VAL A 282 -7.63 -1.09 -31.21
C VAL A 282 -8.66 -0.77 -32.29
N ASP A 283 -8.93 -1.74 -33.16
CA ASP A 283 -9.95 -1.60 -34.21
C ASP A 283 -11.35 -1.76 -33.61
N ALA A 284 -12.04 -0.64 -33.39
CA ALA A 284 -13.39 -0.61 -32.85
C ALA A 284 -14.41 -1.40 -33.70
N ALA A 285 -14.23 -1.44 -35.02
CA ALA A 285 -15.12 -2.20 -35.89
C ALA A 285 -14.92 -3.71 -35.70
N ALA A 286 -13.67 -4.16 -35.51
CA ALA A 286 -13.38 -5.56 -35.22
C ALA A 286 -13.92 -5.98 -33.84
N VAL A 287 -13.77 -5.14 -32.82
CA VAL A 287 -14.31 -5.42 -31.48
C VAL A 287 -15.84 -5.47 -31.51
N GLN A 288 -16.50 -4.51 -32.18
CA GLN A 288 -17.96 -4.52 -32.31
C GLN A 288 -18.47 -5.76 -33.05
N ALA A 289 -17.79 -6.18 -34.12
CA ALA A 289 -18.14 -7.41 -34.84
C ALA A 289 -18.02 -8.67 -33.96
N GLY A 290 -17.04 -8.71 -33.07
CA GLY A 290 -16.89 -9.78 -32.06
C GLY A 290 -18.05 -9.79 -31.07
N ILE A 291 -18.45 -8.62 -30.55
CA ILE A 291 -19.59 -8.48 -29.65
C ILE A 291 -20.89 -8.95 -30.32
N ASP A 292 -21.13 -8.55 -31.57
CA ASP A 292 -22.33 -8.93 -32.32
C ASP A 292 -22.38 -10.45 -32.58
N THR A 293 -21.22 -11.06 -32.82
CA THR A 293 -21.08 -12.52 -32.96
C THR A 293 -21.41 -13.21 -31.64
N ALA A 294 -20.83 -12.77 -30.52
CA ALA A 294 -21.09 -13.33 -29.20
C ALA A 294 -22.58 -13.22 -28.79
N LYS A 295 -23.23 -12.08 -29.10
CA LYS A 295 -24.68 -11.91 -28.89
C LYS A 295 -25.49 -12.92 -29.71
N THR A 296 -25.07 -13.21 -30.94
CA THR A 296 -25.73 -14.17 -31.83
C THR A 296 -25.59 -15.61 -31.32
N GLU A 297 -24.38 -16.01 -30.90
CA GLU A 297 -24.11 -17.34 -30.34
C GLU A 297 -24.81 -17.55 -28.99
N LEU A 298 -24.81 -16.54 -28.12
CA LEU A 298 -25.57 -16.58 -26.87
C LEU A 298 -27.08 -16.74 -27.11
N ALA A 299 -27.64 -16.00 -28.07
CA ALA A 299 -29.05 -16.15 -28.46
C ALA A 299 -29.36 -17.53 -29.08
N ALA A 300 -28.36 -18.19 -29.67
CA ALA A 300 -28.46 -19.56 -30.16
C ALA A 300 -28.25 -20.63 -29.06
N GLY A 301 -27.86 -20.22 -27.85
CA GLY A 301 -27.52 -21.13 -26.75
C GLY A 301 -26.19 -21.86 -26.93
N ASN A 302 -25.30 -21.33 -27.77
CA ASN A 302 -23.99 -21.92 -28.06
C ASN A 302 -22.91 -21.24 -27.22
N LEU A 303 -22.70 -21.74 -26.00
CA LEU A 303 -21.84 -21.09 -25.01
C LEU A 303 -20.34 -21.37 -25.18
N ASP A 304 -19.99 -22.34 -26.03
CA ASP A 304 -18.61 -22.77 -26.25
C ASP A 304 -17.91 -22.06 -27.44
N ALA A 305 -18.65 -21.26 -28.22
CA ALA A 305 -18.17 -20.58 -29.44
C ALA A 305 -17.60 -19.18 -29.16
#